data_AF-A0A0S3Q0A0-F1
#
_entry.id   AF-A0A0S3Q0A0-F1
#
_cell.length_a   1.000
_cell.length_b   1.000
_cell.length_c   1.000
_cell.angle_alpha   90.00
_cell.angle_beta   90.00
_cell.angle_gamma   90.00
#
_symmetry.space_group_name_H-M   'P 1'
#
loop_
_entity.id
_entity.type
_entity.pdbx_description
1 polymer ?
#
loop_
_entity_poly.entity_id
_entity_poly.type
_entity_poly.pdbx_seq_one_letter_code
_entity_poly.pdbx_strand_id
1 'polypeptide(L)' 'MSVKFRNGDNRQATIQEYLAEADRCELLSGRAEEHDRQLWLDLAERWRVLARRLRDGG' A
#
# COMPACT_ATOMS: atom_id res chain seq x y z
N MET A 1 3.69 11.47 -28.30
CA MET A 1 3.41 10.19 -27.62
C MET A 1 2.40 10.48 -26.52
N SER A 2 1.11 10.21 -26.76
CA SER A 2 0.05 10.48 -25.78
C SER A 2 -0.27 9.20 -25.03
N VAL A 3 0.29 9.03 -23.83
CA VAL A 3 -0.05 7.90 -22.97
C VAL A 3 -1.45 8.16 -22.41
N LYS A 4 -2.46 7.60 -23.08
CA LYS A 4 -3.82 7.55 -22.55
C LYS A 4 -3.84 6.46 -21.48
N PHE A 5 -3.55 6.85 -20.23
CA PHE A 5 -3.76 5.98 -19.09
C PHE A 5 -5.26 5.64 -19.03
N ARG A 6 -5.61 4.39 -19.37
CA ARG A 6 -6.95 3.86 -19.12
C ARG A 6 -7.12 3.86 -17.60
N ASN A 7 -8.09 4.60 -17.08
CA ASN A 7 -8.31 4.76 -15.63
C ASN A 7 -8.34 3.44 -14.82
N GLY A 8 -8.67 2.31 -15.44
CA GLY A 8 -8.60 0.99 -14.79
C GLY A 8 -7.18 0.46 -14.56
N ASP A 9 -6.26 0.75 -15.48
CA ASP A 9 -4.86 0.32 -15.42
C ASP A 9 -4.11 1.09 -14.32
N ASN A 10 -4.38 2.40 -14.21
CA ASN A 10 -3.84 3.24 -13.16
C ASN A 10 -4.31 2.81 -11.77
N ARG A 11 -5.58 2.42 -11.61
CA ARG A 11 -6.10 1.92 -10.33
C ARG A 11 -5.41 0.64 -9.90
N GLN A 12 -5.22 -0.31 -10.81
CA GLN A 12 -4.55 -1.57 -10.49
C GLN A 12 -3.07 -1.35 -10.15
N ALA A 13 -2.38 -0.47 -10.87
CA ALA A 13 -1.02 -0.04 -10.55
C ALA A 13 -0.94 0.58 -9.15
N THR A 14 -1.83 1.53 -8.82
CA THR A 14 -1.88 2.16 -7.49
C THR A 14 -2.17 1.15 -6.37
N ILE A 15 -3.05 0.18 -6.61
CA ILE A 15 -3.31 -0.90 -5.63
C ILE A 15 -2.04 -1.71 -5.38
N GLN A 16 -1.28 -2.05 -6.43
CA GLN A 16 -0.01 -2.77 -6.28
C GLN A 16 1.04 -1.94 -5.55
N GLU A 17 1.15 -0.65 -5.84
CA GLU A 17 2.05 0.25 -5.10
C GLU A 17 1.70 0.31 -3.61
N TYR A 18 0.41 0.42 -3.26
CA TYR A 18 -0.01 0.46 -1.86
C TYR A 18 0.25 -0.87 -1.14
N LEU A 19 0.05 -2.01 -1.82
CA LEU A 19 0.39 -3.32 -1.25
C LEU A 19 1.91 -3.47 -1.06
N ALA A 20 2.72 -3.00 -2.02
CA ALA A 20 4.17 -3.03 -1.91
C ALA A 20 4.67 -2.16 -0.73
N GLU A 21 4.07 -1.00 -0.52
CA GLU A 21 4.42 -0.15 0.63
C GLU A 21 3.99 -0.78 1.97
N ALA A 22 2.87 -1.53 2.00
CA ALA A 22 2.48 -2.28 3.18
C ALA A 22 3.50 -3.37 3.54
N ASP A 23 3.94 -4.16 2.56
CA ASP A 23 4.99 -5.17 2.72
C ASP A 23 6.31 -4.54 3.21
N ARG A 24 6.67 -3.38 2.67
CA ARG A 24 7.85 -2.63 3.11
C ARG A 24 7.73 -2.20 4.58
N CYS A 25 6.57 -1.71 4.99
CA CYS A 25 6.31 -1.34 6.38
C CYS A 25 6.41 -2.55 7.32
N GLU A 26 5.90 -3.72 6.92
CA GLU A 26 6.07 -4.96 7.70
C GLU A 26 7.53 -5.38 7.82
N LEU A 27 8.30 -5.31 6.72
CA LEU A 27 9.74 -5.59 6.75
C LEU A 27 10.50 -4.62 7.67
N LEU A 28 10.14 -3.34 7.65
CA LEU A 28 10.70 -2.33 8.55
C LEU A 28 10.29 -2.60 10.01
N SER A 29 9.06 -3.05 10.26
CA SER A 29 8.59 -3.43 11.60
C SER A 29 9.43 -4.56 12.22
N GLY A 30 9.91 -5.50 11.40
CA GLY A 30 10.78 -6.59 11.86
C GLY A 30 12.20 -6.14 12.21
N ARG A 31 12.61 -4.94 11.78
CA ARG A 31 13.91 -4.33 12.06
C ARG A 31 13.84 -3.15 13.04
N ALA A 32 12.63 -2.67 13.33
CA ALA A 32 12.39 -1.53 14.20
C ALA A 32 12.40 -1.94 15.68
N GLU A 33 12.66 -0.96 16.56
CA GLU A 33 12.52 -1.16 17.99
C GLU A 33 11.06 -1.44 18.37
N GLU A 34 10.82 -2.07 19.52
CA GLU A 34 9.49 -2.55 19.92
C GLU A 34 8.42 -1.44 19.93
N HIS A 35 8.82 -0.20 20.28
CA HIS A 35 7.96 0.98 20.24
C HIS A 35 7.55 1.37 18.81
N ASP A 36 8.50 1.36 17.88
CA ASP A 36 8.27 1.73 16.48
C ASP A 36 7.66 0.59 15.67
N ARG A 37 7.87 -0.65 16.07
CA ARG A 37 7.29 -1.84 15.44
C ARG A 37 5.77 -1.72 15.34
N GLN A 38 5.12 -1.28 16.42
CA GLN A 38 3.68 -1.08 16.43
C GLN A 38 3.24 0.00 15.43
N LEU A 39 3.99 1.09 15.31
CA LEU A 39 3.73 2.16 14.34
C LEU A 39 3.87 1.68 12.90
N TRP A 40 4.91 0.89 12.61
CA TRP A 40 5.13 0.31 11.28
C TRP A 40 4.04 -0.70 10.88
N LEU A 41 3.58 -1.52 11.82
CA LEU A 41 2.47 -2.45 11.60
C LEU A 41 1.15 -1.71 11.36
N ASP A 42 0.87 -0.65 12.13
CA ASP A 42 -0.32 0.21 11.91
C ASP A 42 -0.26 0.88 10.52
N LEU A 43 0.92 1.34 10.11
CA LEU A 43 1.13 1.93 8.79
C LEU A 43 0.92 0.91 7.67
N ALA A 44 1.42 -0.32 7.82
CA ALA A 44 1.20 -1.41 6.87
C ALA A 44 -0.30 -1.75 6.72
N GLU A 45 -1.02 -1.78 7.83
CA GLU A 45 -2.47 -2.03 7.81
C GLU A 45 -3.24 -0.92 7.10
N ARG A 46 -2.89 0.36 7.35
CA ARG A 46 -3.50 1.50 6.64
C ARG A 46 -3.30 1.41 5.14
N TRP A 47 -2.10 1.06 4.68
CA TRP A 47 -1.83 0.86 3.25
C TRP A 47 -2.68 -0.26 2.64
N ARG A 48 -2.82 -1.40 3.34
CA ARG A 48 -3.72 -2.49 2.91
C ARG A 48 -5.18 -2.05 2.84
N VAL A 49 -5.64 -1.24 3.81
CA VAL A 49 -7.00 -0.70 3.81
C VAL A 49 -7.22 0.24 2.62
N LEU A 50 -6.26 1.11 2.31
CA LEU A 50 -6.32 1.99 1.14
C LEU A 50 -6.38 1.19 -0.17
N ALA A 51 -5.53 0.17 -0.30
CA ALA A 51 -5.53 -0.74 -1.46
C ALA A 51 -6.89 -1.45 -1.61
N ARG A 52 -7.47 -1.91 -0.49
CA ARG A 52 -8.77 -2.60 -0.47
C ARG A 52 -9.91 -1.63 -0.82
N ARG A 53 -9.90 -0.41 -0.30
CA ARG A 53 -10.88 0.64 -0.65
C ARG A 53 -10.83 1.03 -2.12
N LEU A 54 -9.63 1.11 -2.70
CA LEU A 54 -9.48 1.35 -4.14
C LEU A 54 -10.01 0.20 -5.00
N ARG A 55 -9.91 -1.04 -4.50
CA ARG A 55 -10.43 -2.23 -5.16
C ARG A 55 -11.95 -2.35 -5.08
N ASP A 56 -12.54 -2.03 -3.91
CA ASP A 56 -13.98 -2.13 -3.65
C ASP A 56 -14.78 -0.87 -4.10
N GLY A 57 -14.13 0.30 -4.22
CA GLY A 57 -14.73 1.53 -4.75
C GLY A 57 -14.85 1.57 -6.29
N GLY A 58 -15.05 0.39 -6.90
CA GLY A 58 -15.14 0.10 -8.33
C GLY A 58 -16.47 0.49 -8.94
#